data_AF-A0A3M1CKE0-F1
#
_entry.id   AF-A0A3M1CKE0-F1
#
_cell.length_a   1.000
_cell.length_b   1.000
_cell.length_c   1.000
_cell.angle_alpha   90.00
_cell.angle_beta   90.00
_cell.angle_gamma   90.00
#
_symmetry.space_group_name_H-M   'P 1'
#
loop_
_entity.id
_entity.type
_entity.pdbx_description
1 polymer ?
#
loop_
_entity_poly.entity_id
_entity_poly.type
_entity_poly.pdbx_seq_one_letter_code
_entity_poly.pdbx_strand_id
1 'polypeptide(L)'
;MKRVNALDIRNRLGAVLDELERNREPILVSKGRRIRAVLITPEDFERRFLDHLTREKVREQLERIEGVRARRISDRTSLEILRGLRGYGA
;
A
#
# COMPACT_ATOMS: atom_id res chain seq x y z
N MET A 1 12.38 22.24 3.30
CA MET A 1 12.28 21.46 2.04
C MET A 1 13.33 21.90 1.03
N LYS A 2 14.39 21.10 0.87
CA LYS A 2 15.50 21.38 -0.06
C LYS A 2 15.18 20.90 -1.47
N ARG A 3 15.71 21.59 -2.50
CA ARG A 3 15.64 21.17 -3.90
C ARG A 3 17.03 20.86 -4.42
N VAL A 4 17.19 19.70 -5.05
CA VAL A 4 18.44 19.28 -5.70
C VAL A 4 18.20 18.93 -7.16
N ASN A 5 19.24 19.11 -7.97
CA ASN A 5 19.23 18.67 -9.36
C ASN A 5 19.55 17.18 -9.45
N ALA A 6 18.97 16.48 -10.42
CA ALA A 6 19.33 15.10 -10.75
C ALA A 6 20.84 14.93 -11.03
N LEU A 7 21.51 15.95 -11.58
CA LEU A 7 22.96 15.92 -11.77
C LEU A 7 23.72 15.94 -10.44
N ASP A 8 23.27 16.73 -9.48
CA ASP A 8 23.89 16.81 -8.15
C ASP A 8 23.76 15.48 -7.41
N ILE A 9 22.58 14.84 -7.51
CA ILE A 9 22.34 13.53 -6.94
C ILE A 9 23.27 12.48 -7.55
N ARG A 10 23.42 12.47 -8.88
CA ARG A 10 24.33 11.52 -9.56
C ARG A 10 25.76 11.63 -9.03
N ASN A 11 26.21 12.85 -8.76
CA ASN A 11 27.60 13.11 -8.36
C ASN A 11 27.82 12.99 -6.85
N ARG A 12 26.78 13.17 -6.03
CA ARG A 12 26.88 13.35 -4.57
C ARG A 12 25.79 12.63 -3.78
N LEU A 13 25.36 11.45 -4.25
CA LEU A 13 24.25 10.72 -3.62
C LEU A 13 24.46 10.50 -2.12
N GLY A 14 25.65 10.06 -1.70
CA GLY A 14 25.95 9.82 -0.28
C GLY A 14 25.72 11.05 0.60
N ALA A 15 26.28 12.20 0.22
CA ALA A 15 26.10 13.45 0.97
C ALA A 15 24.63 13.92 0.99
N VAL A 16 23.86 13.66 -0.09
CA VAL A 16 22.43 13.97 -0.14
C VAL A 16 21.63 13.06 0.80
N LEU A 17 22.01 11.79 0.94
CA LEU A 17 21.40 10.85 1.89
C LEU A 17 21.76 11.21 3.33
N ASP A 18 23.01 11.55 3.62
CA ASP A 18 23.43 11.99 4.96
C ASP A 18 22.69 13.26 5.40
N GLU A 19 22.35 14.13 4.44
CA GLU A 19 21.58 15.34 4.71
C GLU A 19 20.09 15.04 4.91
N LEU A 20 19.54 14.09 4.13
CA LEU A 20 18.17 13.60 4.30
C LEU A 20 17.98 12.98 5.69
N GLU A 21 18.95 12.19 6.14
CA GLU A 21 18.93 11.53 7.46
C GLU A 21 19.07 12.54 8.61
N ARG A 22 19.98 13.51 8.47
CA ARG A 22 20.19 14.57 9.49
C ARG A 22 19.00 15.49 9.64
N ASN A 23 18.44 15.96 8.53
CA ASN A 23 17.39 16.98 8.56
C ASN A 23 15.99 16.38 8.69
N ARG A 24 15.80 15.10 8.33
CA ARG A 24 14.49 14.42 8.28
C ARG A 24 13.44 15.21 7.50
N GLU A 25 13.88 15.97 6.50
CA GLU A 25 13.01 16.76 5.64
C GLU A 25 12.98 16.18 4.23
N PRO A 26 11.81 16.12 3.56
CA PRO A 26 11.73 15.68 2.18
C PRO A 26 12.58 16.55 1.25
N ILE A 27 13.31 15.88 0.35
CA ILE A 27 14.15 16.51 -0.64
C ILE A 27 13.51 16.40 -2.03
N LEU A 28 13.30 17.54 -2.69
CA LEU A 28 12.71 17.62 -4.02
C LEU A 28 13.78 17.44 -5.09
N VAL A 29 13.58 16.47 -5.98
CA VAL A 29 14.47 16.20 -7.10
C VAL A 29 13.94 16.88 -8.36
N SER A 30 14.78 17.73 -8.95
CA SER A 30 14.48 18.45 -10.19
C SER A 30 15.32 17.95 -11.37
N LYS A 31 14.69 17.85 -12.54
CA LYS A 31 15.36 17.55 -13.81
C LYS A 31 14.78 18.46 -14.90
N GLY A 32 15.65 19.21 -15.58
CA GLY A 32 15.21 20.15 -16.62
C GLY A 32 14.20 21.19 -16.11
N ARG A 33 14.47 21.80 -14.94
CA ARG A 33 13.63 22.81 -14.27
C ARG A 33 12.26 22.33 -13.78
N ARG A 34 11.93 21.04 -13.90
CA ARG A 34 10.69 20.45 -13.36
C ARG A 34 11.00 19.54 -12.19
N ILE A 35 10.17 19.56 -11.16
CA ILE A 35 10.22 18.57 -10.08
C ILE A 35 9.75 17.24 -10.67
N ARG A 36 10.52 16.17 -10.45
CA ARG A 36 10.27 14.84 -11.00
C ARG A 36 10.15 13.76 -9.94
N ALA A 37 10.76 13.96 -8.78
CA ALA A 37 10.70 13.00 -7.68
C ALA A 37 10.87 13.71 -6.33
N VAL A 38 10.59 12.96 -5.27
CA VAL A 38 10.83 13.32 -3.87
C VAL A 38 11.63 12.18 -3.24
N LEU A 39 12.65 12.53 -2.47
CA LEU A 39 13.36 11.63 -1.58
C LEU A 39 12.83 11.86 -0.15
N ILE A 40 12.47 10.78 0.52
CA ILE A 40 12.03 10.74 1.92
C ILE A 40 12.73 9.59 2.62
N THR A 41 12.77 9.67 3.94
CA THR A 41 13.27 8.57 4.77
C THR A 41 12.32 7.36 4.67
N PRO A 42 12.83 6.13 4.83
CA PRO A 42 11.98 4.94 4.91
C PRO A 42 10.89 5.05 5.99
N GLU A 43 11.21 5.65 7.14
CA GLU A 43 10.28 5.84 8.26
C GLU A 43 9.14 6.81 7.90
N ASP A 44 9.44 7.90 7.18
CA ASP A 44 8.42 8.81 6.66
C ASP A 44 7.58 8.17 5.56
N PHE A 45 8.20 7.31 4.74
CA PHE A 45 7.47 6.52 3.76
C PHE A 45 6.49 5.56 4.45
N GLU A 46 6.91 4.80 5.45
CA GLU A 46 6.00 3.91 6.18
C GLU A 46 4.86 4.68 6.86
N ARG A 47 5.16 5.81 7.51
CA ARG A 47 4.14 6.63 8.20
C ARG A 47 3.14 7.27 7.25
N ARG A 48 3.56 7.69 6.05
CA ARG A 48 2.74 8.49 5.13
C ARG A 48 2.16 7.70 3.95
N PHE A 49 2.79 6.59 3.57
CA PHE A 49 2.43 5.78 2.39
C PHE A 49 1.92 4.38 2.72
N LEU A 50 1.73 4.03 4.01
CA LEU A 50 1.06 2.78 4.39
C LEU A 50 -0.30 2.63 3.68
N ASP A 51 -1.03 3.73 3.45
CA ASP A 51 -2.36 3.69 2.85
C ASP A 51 -2.39 3.21 1.40
N HIS A 52 -1.32 3.40 0.64
CA HIS A 52 -1.29 2.98 -0.77
C HIS A 52 -0.82 1.53 -0.94
N LEU A 53 0.21 1.12 -0.18
CA LEU A 53 0.68 -0.27 -0.18
C LEU A 53 -0.32 -1.23 0.48
N THR A 54 -1.03 -0.77 1.52
CA THR A 54 -2.08 -1.56 2.17
C THR A 54 -3.23 -1.86 1.21
N ARG A 55 -3.55 -0.98 0.25
CA ARG A 55 -4.62 -1.27 -0.73
C ARG A 55 -4.31 -2.44 -1.65
N GLU A 56 -3.05 -2.59 -2.07
CA GLU A 56 -2.62 -3.73 -2.88
C GLU A 56 -2.62 -5.03 -2.06
N LYS A 57 -2.09 -4.98 -0.82
CA LYS A 57 -2.14 -6.14 0.11
C LYS A 57 -3.56 -6.55 0.48
N VAL A 58 -4.46 -5.59 0.73
CA VAL A 58 -5.87 -5.86 1.03
C VAL A 58 -6.56 -6.46 -0.18
N ARG A 59 -6.26 -6.00 -1.40
CA ARG A 59 -6.79 -6.61 -2.63
C ARG A 59 -6.32 -8.06 -2.78
N GLU A 60 -5.03 -8.31 -2.60
CA GLU A 60 -4.45 -9.66 -2.68
C GLU A 60 -5.03 -10.60 -1.60
N GLN A 61 -5.27 -10.08 -0.39
CA GLN A 61 -5.95 -10.84 0.67
C GLN A 61 -7.43 -11.10 0.37
N LEU A 62 -8.15 -10.14 -0.20
CA LEU A 62 -9.55 -10.31 -0.61
C LEU A 62 -9.68 -11.36 -1.72
N GLU A 63 -8.81 -11.33 -2.73
CA GLU A 63 -8.76 -12.34 -3.80
C GLU A 63 -8.49 -13.73 -3.24
N ARG A 64 -7.60 -13.84 -2.24
CA ARG A 64 -7.35 -15.11 -1.55
C ARG A 64 -8.58 -15.62 -0.79
N ILE A 65 -9.32 -14.73 -0.13
CA ILE A 65 -10.56 -15.07 0.58
C ILE A 65 -11.65 -15.47 -0.41
N GLU A 66 -11.79 -14.78 -1.53
CA GLU A 66 -12.73 -15.14 -2.60
C GLU A 66 -12.37 -16.47 -3.26
N GLY A 67 -11.08 -16.76 -3.47
CA GLY A 67 -10.61 -18.05 -3.98
C GLY A 67 -10.83 -19.22 -3.02
N VAL A 68 -10.87 -18.96 -1.71
CA VAL A 68 -11.15 -19.95 -0.66
C VAL A 68 -12.65 -20.06 -0.36
N ARG A 69 -13.50 -19.13 -0.84
CA ARG A 69 -14.95 -19.27 -0.70
C ARG A 69 -15.40 -20.53 -1.41
N ALA A 70 -15.79 -21.53 -0.62
CA ALA A 70 -16.39 -22.74 -1.12
C ALA A 70 -17.56 -22.39 -2.06
N ARG A 71 -17.59 -23.03 -3.23
CA ARG A 71 -18.70 -22.94 -4.18
C ARG A 71 -19.99 -23.21 -3.41
N ARG A 72 -21.01 -22.38 -3.61
CA ARG A 72 -22.33 -22.51 -2.96
C ARG A 72 -22.79 -23.96 -3.07
N ILE A 73 -22.80 -24.68 -1.94
CA ILE A 73 -23.06 -26.14 -1.90
C ILE A 73 -24.54 -26.43 -2.23
N SER A 74 -25.44 -25.45 -2.05
CA SER A 74 -26.86 -25.55 -2.41
C SER A 74 -27.51 -24.20 -2.69
N ASP A 75 -28.53 -24.17 -3.53
CA ASP A 75 -29.38 -22.98 -3.76
C ASP A 75 -30.15 -22.54 -2.52
N ARG A 76 -30.30 -23.44 -1.54
CA ARG A 76 -30.95 -23.16 -0.25
C ARG A 76 -30.22 -22.06 0.50
N THR A 77 -30.98 -21.10 0.99
CA THR A 77 -30.51 -20.04 1.86
C THR A 77 -30.11 -20.60 3.23
N SER A 78 -29.20 -19.91 3.91
CA SER A 78 -28.74 -20.29 5.26
C SER A 78 -29.90 -20.49 6.25
N LEU A 79 -30.97 -19.70 6.09
CA LEU A 79 -32.18 -19.80 6.90
C LEU A 79 -33.02 -21.06 6.61
N GLU A 80 -33.06 -21.53 5.37
CA GLU A 80 -33.76 -22.77 5.01
C GLU A 80 -33.05 -24.00 5.56
N ILE A 81 -31.71 -24.00 5.51
CA ILE A 81 -30.89 -25.08 6.12
C ILE A 81 -31.09 -25.11 7.63
N LEU A 82 -31.05 -23.95 8.30
CA LEU A 82 -31.27 -23.85 9.74
C LEU A 82 -32.69 -24.27 10.14
N ARG A 83 -33.71 -23.96 9.33
CA ARG A 83 -35.08 -24.43 9.55
C ARG A 83 -35.21 -25.94 9.40
N GLY A 84 -34.60 -26.52 8.36
CA GLY A 84 -34.60 -27.97 8.16
C GLY A 84 -33.91 -28.73 9.30
N LEU A 85 -32.76 -28.25 9.77
CA LEU A 85 -32.05 -28.85 10.91
C LEU A 85 -32.83 -28.76 12.23
N ARG A 86 -33.63 -27.71 12.41
CA ARG A 86 -34.49 -27.53 13.57
C ARG A 86 -35.86 -28.21 13.44
N GLY A 87 -36.10 -28.96 12.36
CA GLY A 87 -37.34 -29.71 12.16
C GLY A 87 -38.55 -28.86 11.73
N TYR A 88 -38.34 -27.60 11.31
CA TYR A 88 -39.40 -26.73 10.79
C TYR A 88 -39.69 -26.97 9.29
N GLY A 89 -39.19 -28.07 8.71
CA GLY A 89 -39.37 -28.41 7.30
C GLY A 89 -40.61 -29.25 7.07
N ALA A 90 -41.75 -28.60 6.82
CA ALA A 90 -42.84 -29.11 6.00
C ALA A 90 -42.92 -28.25 4.74
#